data_AF-A0A9P9ASK7-F1
#
_entry.id   AF-A0A9P9ASK7-F1
#
_cell.length_a   1.000
_cell.length_b   1.000
_cell.length_c   1.000
_cell.angle_alpha   90.00
_cell.angle_beta   90.00
_cell.angle_gamma   90.00
#
_symmetry.space_group_name_H-M   'P 1'
#
loop_
_entity.id
_entity.type
_entity.pdbx_description
1 polymer ?
#
loop_
_entity_poly.entity_id
_entity_poly.type
_entity_poly.pdbx_seq_one_letter_code
_entity_poly.pdbx_strand_id
1 'polypeptide(L)'
;MARFHAEELEAQMKLLHLEEHSEDIQDVISTPIFAEHVGKSLFDPHKTNFGSTKKVLPQYGLLAGDISTGKEPDESARLFHNVTAPSSVFICGSQGSGKSHTLAVLLENCLLQSVANVLTRPLAALVFHYNSFVSDAGGLPSEAAYLSSNKNVNVRVLCPPTNTATIKAIYSCLPNVSVQELRLSQDNLNTKRMLNLMVASPGQTGRMPLYLHTVVRVLRELRIRRNSEQERHFCLLQAAWWTLHQEASQRVRWQWTRAIGSQYSSAMGS
;
A
#
# COMPACT_ATOMS: atom_id res chain seq x y z
N MET A 1 -7.28 40.56 1.78
CA MET A 1 -5.83 40.43 2.08
C MET A 1 -5.69 40.24 3.58
N ALA A 2 -5.47 39.01 4.05
CA ALA A 2 -5.19 38.76 5.47
C ALA A 2 -3.80 39.32 5.79
N ARG A 3 -3.70 40.25 6.73
CA ARG A 3 -2.44 40.80 7.24
C ARG A 3 -2.09 40.00 8.49
N PHE A 4 -1.16 39.07 8.39
CA PHE A 4 -0.59 38.41 9.57
C PHE A 4 0.25 39.46 10.33
N HIS A 5 -0.14 39.77 11.57
CA HIS A 5 0.59 40.73 12.42
C HIS A 5 1.70 40.02 13.22
N ALA A 6 2.83 40.68 13.41
CA ALA A 6 4.02 40.09 14.05
C ALA A 6 3.78 39.65 15.51
N GLU A 7 2.91 40.34 16.23
CA GLU A 7 2.50 39.97 17.60
C GLU A 7 1.68 38.67 17.63
N GLU A 8 0.91 38.41 16.57
CA GLU A 8 0.12 37.19 16.41
C GLU A 8 1.01 35.97 16.14
N LEU A 9 2.10 36.17 15.38
CA LEU A 9 3.13 35.16 15.18
C LEU A 9 3.81 34.79 16.50
N GLU A 10 4.20 35.77 17.32
CA GLU A 10 4.86 35.49 18.61
C GLU A 10 3.93 34.73 19.57
N ALA A 11 2.65 35.10 19.63
CA ALA A 11 1.64 34.38 20.41
C ALA A 11 1.43 32.95 19.88
N GLN A 12 1.39 32.75 18.57
CA GLN A 12 1.28 31.44 17.94
C GLN A 12 2.53 30.58 18.19
N MET A 13 3.72 31.16 18.14
CA MET A 13 4.97 30.45 18.42
C MET A 13 5.09 30.05 19.90
N LYS A 14 4.53 30.84 20.83
CA LYS A 14 4.43 30.45 22.24
C LYS A 14 3.54 29.23 22.46
N LEU A 15 2.53 28.99 21.61
CA LEU A 15 1.71 27.77 21.66
C LEU A 15 2.43 26.51 21.16
N LEU A 16 3.55 26.69 20.44
CA LEU A 16 4.35 25.60 19.86
C LEU A 16 5.56 25.22 20.72
N HIS A 17 5.74 25.85 21.89
CA HIS A 17 6.77 25.45 22.83
C HIS A 17 6.39 24.12 23.52
N LEU A 18 7.16 23.08 23.24
CA LEU A 18 7.15 21.82 23.98
C LEU A 18 8.05 21.95 25.22
N GLU A 19 7.59 21.43 26.37
CA GLU A 19 8.42 21.27 27.56
C GLU A 19 9.52 20.23 27.25
N GLU A 20 10.79 20.60 27.44
CA GLU A 20 11.95 19.73 27.17
C GLU A 20 11.90 18.47 28.06
N HIS A 21 11.33 17.40 27.53
CA HIS A 21 11.33 16.08 28.14
C HIS A 21 11.96 15.09 27.17
N SER A 22 12.65 14.08 27.71
CA SER A 22 13.40 13.06 26.95
C SER A 22 12.59 12.24 25.92
N GLU A 23 11.29 12.52 25.79
CA GLU A 23 10.33 11.96 24.82
C GLU A 23 10.55 12.51 23.39
N ASP A 24 11.20 13.67 23.24
CA ASP A 24 11.43 14.37 21.96
C ASP A 24 12.03 13.48 20.86
N ILE A 25 12.95 12.58 21.22
CA ILE A 25 13.63 11.73 20.24
C ILE A 25 12.71 10.61 19.73
N GLN A 26 11.84 10.05 20.57
CA GLN A 26 10.91 9.00 20.14
C GLN A 26 9.82 9.58 19.24
N ASP A 27 9.32 10.77 19.57
CA ASP A 27 8.32 11.46 18.76
C ASP A 27 8.87 11.79 17.37
N VAL A 28 10.09 12.30 17.30
CA VAL A 28 10.76 12.60 16.03
C VAL A 28 11.03 11.33 15.21
N ILE A 29 11.43 10.21 15.82
CA ILE A 29 11.62 8.92 15.13
C ILE A 29 10.30 8.37 14.59
N SER A 30 9.18 8.63 15.27
CA SER A 30 7.85 8.19 14.86
C SER A 30 7.16 9.14 13.88
N THR A 31 7.76 10.31 13.60
CA THR A 31 7.17 11.32 12.73
C THR A 31 7.22 10.85 11.26
N PRO A 32 6.09 10.86 10.53
CA PRO A 32 6.02 10.32 9.17
C PRO A 32 6.64 11.24 8.11
N ILE A 33 6.70 12.55 8.35
CA ILE A 33 7.30 13.54 7.43
C ILE A 33 8.18 14.47 8.24
N PHE A 34 9.42 14.66 7.80
CA PHE A 34 10.36 15.55 8.46
C PHE A 34 11.16 16.37 7.43
N ALA A 35 11.57 17.56 7.84
CA ALA A 35 12.42 18.42 7.04
C ALA A 35 13.90 18.12 7.27
N GLU A 36 14.75 18.54 6.35
CA GLU A 36 16.19 18.26 6.40
C GLU A 36 16.88 18.66 7.71
N HIS A 37 16.53 19.83 8.27
CA HIS A 37 17.15 20.32 9.49
C HIS A 37 16.90 19.37 10.68
N VAL A 38 15.72 18.75 10.74
CA VAL A 38 15.37 17.71 11.72
C VAL A 38 16.14 16.42 11.42
N GLY A 39 16.32 16.08 10.15
CA GLY A 39 17.18 14.96 9.76
C GLY A 39 18.61 15.15 10.25
N LYS A 40 19.24 16.29 9.95
CA LYS A 40 20.64 16.58 10.34
C LYS A 40 20.85 16.47 11.85
N SER A 41 19.92 16.93 12.69
CA SER A 41 20.05 16.80 14.15
C SER A 41 19.94 15.36 14.65
N LEU A 42 19.16 14.51 13.97
CA LEU A 42 19.04 13.08 14.30
C LEU A 42 20.23 12.25 13.82
N PHE A 43 20.83 12.64 12.70
CA PHE A 43 21.89 11.89 12.02
C PHE A 43 23.32 12.37 12.36
N ASP A 44 23.49 13.48 13.10
CA ASP A 44 24.80 13.99 13.49
C ASP A 44 25.38 13.20 14.69
N PRO A 45 26.43 12.39 14.47
CA PRO A 45 27.02 11.56 15.52
C PRO A 45 27.78 12.37 16.58
N HIS A 46 28.06 13.66 16.36
CA HIS A 46 28.82 14.49 17.30
C HIS A 46 27.96 15.26 18.32
N LYS A 47 26.64 15.35 18.12
CA LYS A 47 25.71 16.02 19.06
C LYS A 47 24.95 15.06 19.99
N THR A 48 25.05 13.75 19.76
CA THR A 48 24.37 12.75 20.60
C THR A 48 25.29 12.30 21.74
N ASN A 49 25.35 13.10 22.82
CA ASN A 49 25.92 12.69 24.12
C ASN A 49 25.02 11.64 24.81
N PHE A 50 24.70 10.53 24.15
CA PHE A 50 23.85 9.49 24.72
C PHE A 50 24.53 8.13 24.66
N GLY A 51 24.78 7.56 25.84
CA GLY A 51 25.38 6.26 26.01
C GLY A 51 24.63 5.16 25.26
N SER A 52 25.40 4.35 24.52
CA SER A 52 25.19 2.91 24.36
C SER A 52 23.83 2.37 23.90
N THR A 53 23.08 3.06 23.05
CA THR A 53 22.12 2.38 22.15
C THR A 53 22.20 2.99 20.77
N LYS A 54 22.76 2.24 19.81
CA LYS A 54 22.65 2.47 18.37
C LYS A 54 21.16 2.51 17.99
N LYS A 55 20.49 3.66 18.11
CA LYS A 55 19.12 3.81 17.64
C LYS A 55 19.16 3.78 16.11
N VAL A 56 18.54 2.72 15.60
CA VAL A 56 18.52 2.29 14.21
C VAL A 56 18.00 3.42 13.33
N LEU A 57 18.74 3.73 12.27
CA LEU A 57 18.40 4.74 11.27
C LEU A 57 16.96 4.51 10.76
N PRO A 58 16.07 5.52 10.82
CA PRO A 58 14.81 5.46 10.09
C PRO A 58 15.11 5.28 8.61
N GLN A 59 14.42 4.36 7.95
CA GLN A 59 14.46 4.32 6.49
C GLN A 59 13.65 5.50 6.02
N TYR A 60 14.19 6.31 5.12
CA TYR A 60 13.51 7.50 4.64
C TYR A 60 13.77 7.72 3.17
N GLY A 61 12.90 8.48 2.53
CA GLY A 61 13.08 8.90 1.15
C GLY A 61 12.62 10.34 0.95
N LEU A 62 13.24 11.03 -0.01
CA LEU A 62 12.86 12.36 -0.41
C LEU A 62 11.42 12.32 -0.93
N LEU A 63 10.57 13.18 -0.38
CA LEU A 63 9.16 13.29 -0.74
C LEU A 63 8.92 14.51 -1.63
N ALA A 64 9.44 15.66 -1.22
CA ALA A 64 9.21 16.93 -1.89
C ALA A 64 10.33 17.92 -1.57
N GLY A 65 10.36 19.02 -2.32
CA GLY A 65 11.12 20.22 -1.98
C GLY A 65 10.17 21.41 -1.92
N ASP A 66 10.33 22.27 -0.91
CA ASP A 66 9.64 23.55 -0.86
C ASP A 66 10.23 24.52 -1.90
N ILE A 67 9.41 24.93 -2.86
CA ILE A 67 9.78 25.86 -3.93
C ILE A 67 9.28 27.28 -3.69
N SER A 68 8.69 27.56 -2.52
CA SER A 68 8.04 28.84 -2.18
C SER A 68 8.98 30.05 -2.25
N THR A 69 10.28 29.85 -2.05
CA THR A 69 11.26 30.94 -2.00
C THR A 69 11.78 31.39 -3.36
N GLY A 70 11.45 30.69 -4.46
CA GLY A 70 11.81 31.06 -5.84
C GLY A 70 13.32 31.12 -6.13
N LYS A 71 14.16 30.70 -5.18
CA LYS A 71 15.61 30.53 -5.33
C LYS A 71 15.91 29.07 -5.71
N GLU A 72 17.13 28.82 -6.19
CA GLU A 72 17.69 27.47 -6.29
C GLU A 72 17.35 26.68 -5.00
N PRO A 73 16.93 25.40 -5.11
CA PRO A 73 16.48 24.62 -3.97
C PRO A 73 17.58 24.57 -2.90
N ASP A 74 17.37 25.33 -1.81
CA ASP A 74 18.25 25.29 -0.65
C ASP A 74 18.15 23.91 0.01
N GLU A 75 19.24 23.46 0.63
CA GLU A 75 19.26 22.19 1.36
C GLU A 75 18.12 22.14 2.39
N SER A 76 17.80 23.25 3.04
CA SER A 76 16.72 23.32 4.04
C SER A 76 15.32 23.06 3.49
N ALA A 77 15.11 23.15 2.17
CA ALA A 77 13.80 23.01 1.54
C ALA A 77 13.36 21.55 1.35
N ARG A 78 14.24 20.57 1.59
CA ARG A 78 13.93 19.15 1.35
C ARG A 78 13.04 18.57 2.46
N LEU A 79 11.97 17.91 2.03
CA LEU A 79 11.05 17.16 2.86
C LEU A 79 11.22 15.67 2.60
N PHE A 80 11.36 14.90 3.68
CA PHE A 80 11.56 13.47 3.65
C PHE A 80 10.36 12.74 4.26
N HIS A 81 10.03 11.59 3.67
CA HIS A 81 9.07 10.64 4.19
C HIS A 81 9.80 9.55 4.97
N ASN A 82 9.42 9.37 6.23
CA ASN A 82 9.89 8.30 7.08
C ASN A 82 9.12 7.01 6.75
N VAL A 83 9.80 6.09 6.06
CA VAL A 83 9.25 4.79 5.63
C VAL A 83 9.08 3.83 6.82
N THR A 84 9.78 4.06 7.94
CA THR A 84 9.64 3.22 9.14
C THR A 84 8.48 3.62 10.04
N ALA A 85 8.02 4.88 9.97
CA ALA A 85 6.89 5.34 10.74
C ALA A 85 5.57 4.86 10.11
N PRO A 86 4.64 4.28 10.90
CA PRO A 86 3.31 3.97 10.40
C PRO A 86 2.58 5.27 10.06
N SER A 87 2.14 5.38 8.80
CA SER A 87 1.46 6.59 8.32
C SER A 87 0.23 6.23 7.47
N SER A 88 -0.75 7.13 7.47
CA SER A 88 -1.91 7.08 6.58
C SER A 88 -1.94 8.36 5.77
N VAL A 89 -1.92 8.24 4.44
CA VAL A 89 -1.84 9.38 3.53
C VAL A 89 -3.06 9.40 2.63
N PHE A 90 -3.74 10.54 2.58
CA PHE A 90 -4.84 10.79 1.65
C PHE A 90 -4.41 11.83 0.61
N ILE A 91 -4.39 11.43 -0.66
CA ILE A 91 -3.93 12.30 -1.77
C ILE A 91 -5.15 12.78 -2.56
N CYS A 92 -5.41 14.08 -2.53
CA CYS A 92 -6.48 14.74 -3.28
C CYS A 92 -5.93 15.92 -4.09
N GLY A 93 -6.68 16.39 -5.08
CA GLY A 93 -6.24 17.46 -5.97
C GLY A 93 -6.93 17.43 -7.34
N SER A 94 -6.84 18.54 -8.07
CA SER A 94 -7.40 18.70 -9.41
C SER A 94 -6.80 17.70 -10.41
N GLN A 95 -7.47 17.47 -11.54
CA GLN A 95 -6.91 16.65 -12.61
C GLN A 95 -5.56 17.23 -13.07
N GLY A 96 -4.55 16.38 -13.25
CA GLY A 96 -3.21 16.81 -13.63
C GLY A 96 -2.33 17.35 -12.50
N SER A 97 -2.81 17.42 -11.25
CA SER A 97 -2.03 17.95 -10.11
C SER A 97 -0.92 17.03 -9.59
N GLY A 98 -0.56 15.97 -10.31
CA GLY A 98 0.51 15.04 -9.89
C GLY A 98 0.15 14.03 -8.79
N LYS A 99 -1.13 13.85 -8.43
CA LYS A 99 -1.54 12.90 -7.36
C LYS A 99 -0.94 11.49 -7.50
N SER A 100 -0.99 10.96 -8.71
CA SER A 100 -0.53 9.61 -9.01
C SER A 100 0.99 9.52 -9.06
N HIS A 101 1.66 10.60 -9.48
CA HIS A 101 3.10 10.79 -9.32
C HIS A 101 3.51 10.80 -7.84
N THR A 102 2.80 11.53 -6.97
CA THR A 102 3.05 11.51 -5.52
C THR A 102 2.89 10.11 -4.94
N LEU A 103 1.87 9.35 -5.37
CA LEU A 103 1.70 7.96 -4.96
C LEU A 103 2.86 7.08 -5.43
N ALA A 104 3.34 7.27 -6.67
CA ALA A 104 4.48 6.54 -7.21
C ALA A 104 5.75 6.84 -6.39
N VAL A 105 6.05 8.10 -6.08
CA VAL A 105 7.20 8.50 -5.23
C VAL A 105 7.13 7.85 -3.85
N LEU A 106 5.96 7.83 -3.21
CA LEU A 106 5.77 7.14 -1.94
C LEU A 106 6.06 5.63 -2.05
N LEU A 107 5.55 4.98 -3.11
CA LEU A 107 5.80 3.57 -3.34
C LEU A 107 7.27 3.29 -3.67
N GLU A 108 7.92 4.11 -4.49
CA GLU A 108 9.35 4.00 -4.82
C GLU A 108 10.21 4.09 -3.56
N ASN A 109 9.93 5.06 -2.69
CA ASN A 109 10.63 5.21 -1.41
C ASN A 109 10.46 3.98 -0.49
N CYS A 110 9.35 3.26 -0.59
CA CYS A 110 9.09 2.05 0.18
C CYS A 110 9.68 0.77 -0.45
N LEU A 111 9.81 0.71 -1.77
CA LEU A 111 10.05 -0.53 -2.52
C LEU A 111 11.44 -0.60 -3.18
N LEU A 112 12.05 0.54 -3.48
CA LEU A 112 13.24 0.64 -4.33
C LEU A 112 14.31 1.49 -3.69
N GLN A 113 15.53 0.96 -3.62
CA GLN A 113 16.67 1.77 -3.25
C GLN A 113 17.06 2.69 -4.41
N SER A 114 17.21 3.98 -4.13
CA SER A 114 17.57 4.99 -5.13
C SER A 114 18.44 6.08 -4.50
N VAL A 115 18.93 7.01 -5.32
CA VAL A 115 19.65 8.20 -4.83
C VAL A 115 18.78 9.09 -3.94
N ALA A 116 17.45 8.97 -4.05
CA ALA A 116 16.49 9.76 -3.29
C ALA A 116 16.17 9.16 -1.91
N ASN A 117 16.69 7.97 -1.56
CA ASN A 117 16.31 7.32 -0.29
C ASN A 117 17.42 6.52 0.37
N VAL A 118 17.23 6.29 1.67
CA VAL A 118 18.00 5.35 2.49
C VAL A 118 17.06 4.21 2.87
N LEU A 119 17.12 3.13 2.09
CA LEU A 119 16.25 1.97 2.25
C LEU A 119 17.09 0.71 2.50
N THR A 120 17.27 0.32 3.76
CA THR A 120 18.08 -0.85 4.14
C THR A 120 17.33 -2.18 3.98
N ARG A 121 16.00 -2.14 4.07
CA ARG A 121 15.05 -3.24 4.01
C ARG A 121 13.83 -2.78 3.20
N PRO A 122 13.83 -3.02 1.88
CA PRO A 122 12.69 -2.77 1.03
C PRO A 122 11.41 -3.44 1.54
N LEU A 123 10.29 -2.73 1.47
CA LEU A 123 8.99 -3.20 1.90
C LEU A 123 8.27 -3.99 0.79
N ALA A 124 7.10 -4.52 1.12
CA ALA A 124 6.15 -5.05 0.15
C ALA A 124 4.93 -4.11 0.09
N ALA A 125 4.36 -3.96 -1.10
CA ALA A 125 3.18 -3.11 -1.30
C ALA A 125 1.97 -3.95 -1.74
N LEU A 126 0.81 -3.60 -1.20
CA LEU A 126 -0.49 -4.13 -1.59
C LEU A 126 -1.33 -2.96 -2.11
N VAL A 127 -1.67 -2.97 -3.39
CA VAL A 127 -2.38 -1.86 -4.04
C VAL A 127 -3.78 -2.30 -4.46
N PHE A 128 -4.78 -1.57 -3.96
CA PHE A 128 -6.17 -1.66 -4.38
C PHE A 128 -6.46 -0.66 -5.47
N HIS A 129 -6.41 -1.13 -6.71
CA HIS A 129 -6.72 -0.30 -7.85
C HIS A 129 -8.16 -0.52 -8.29
N TYR A 130 -8.98 0.51 -8.11
CA TYR A 130 -10.31 0.59 -8.70
C TYR A 130 -10.22 1.27 -10.07
N ASN A 131 -10.77 0.61 -11.09
CA ASN A 131 -10.94 1.19 -12.42
C ASN A 131 -12.31 0.79 -12.96
N SER A 132 -13.02 1.75 -13.56
CA SER A 132 -14.28 1.48 -14.25
C SER A 132 -13.96 0.84 -15.60
N PHE A 133 -13.95 -0.49 -15.66
CA PHE A 133 -13.95 -1.21 -16.93
C PHE A 133 -15.29 -0.99 -17.60
N VAL A 134 -15.32 -0.11 -18.61
CA VAL A 134 -16.53 0.23 -19.40
C VAL A 134 -16.56 -0.48 -20.76
N SER A 135 -15.47 -1.10 -21.23
CA SER A 135 -15.50 -1.84 -22.51
C SER A 135 -14.45 -2.94 -22.61
N ASP A 136 -14.74 -3.92 -23.48
CA ASP A 136 -13.80 -4.95 -23.96
C ASP A 136 -12.63 -4.35 -24.78
N ALA A 137 -12.63 -3.03 -25.03
CA ALA A 137 -11.66 -2.32 -25.84
C ALA A 137 -10.36 -1.92 -25.09
N GLY A 138 -10.13 -2.50 -23.92
CA GLY A 138 -8.87 -2.30 -23.18
C GLY A 138 -8.88 -1.07 -22.28
N GLY A 139 -8.10 -1.19 -21.20
CA GLY A 139 -7.78 -0.09 -20.29
C GLY A 139 -6.26 0.05 -20.19
N LEU A 140 -5.80 1.07 -19.48
CA LEU A 140 -4.38 1.24 -19.20
C LEU A 140 -3.98 0.43 -17.95
N PRO A 141 -2.73 -0.06 -17.87
CA PRO A 141 -2.18 -0.58 -16.63
C PRO A 141 -2.29 0.45 -15.51
N SER A 142 -2.46 -0.03 -14.29
CA SER A 142 -2.38 0.83 -13.09
C SER A 142 -1.02 1.53 -13.05
N GLU A 143 -0.99 2.81 -12.68
CA GLU A 143 0.27 3.57 -12.58
C GLU A 143 1.28 2.90 -11.63
N ALA A 144 0.80 2.30 -10.52
CA ALA A 144 1.66 1.54 -9.61
C ALA A 144 2.34 0.33 -10.27
N ALA A 145 1.78 -0.20 -11.35
CA ALA A 145 2.38 -1.32 -12.07
C ALA A 145 3.60 -0.90 -12.90
N TYR A 146 3.75 0.39 -13.24
CA TYR A 146 4.94 0.89 -13.93
C TYR A 146 6.20 0.81 -13.06
N LEU A 147 6.08 0.58 -11.75
CA LEU A 147 7.23 0.26 -10.90
C LEU A 147 7.98 -1.00 -11.35
N SER A 148 7.31 -1.90 -12.08
CA SER A 148 7.89 -3.09 -12.70
C SER A 148 8.97 -2.81 -13.75
N SER A 149 9.06 -1.55 -14.23
CA SER A 149 10.15 -1.07 -15.08
C SER A 149 11.53 -1.29 -14.45
N ASN A 150 11.60 -1.28 -13.12
CA ASN A 150 12.82 -1.61 -12.39
C ASN A 150 12.93 -3.13 -12.20
N LYS A 151 14.09 -3.71 -12.57
CA LYS A 151 14.37 -5.15 -12.46
C LYS A 151 14.28 -5.70 -11.03
N ASN A 152 14.41 -4.85 -10.02
CA ASN A 152 14.34 -5.24 -8.61
C ASN A 152 12.90 -5.35 -8.09
N VAL A 153 11.89 -4.98 -8.89
CA VAL A 153 10.47 -5.01 -8.51
C VAL A 153 9.72 -6.02 -9.37
N ASN A 154 9.17 -7.03 -8.70
CA ASN A 154 8.24 -7.97 -9.31
C ASN A 154 6.81 -7.60 -8.95
N VAL A 155 6.00 -7.29 -9.96
CA VAL A 155 4.59 -6.93 -9.77
C VAL A 155 3.70 -8.14 -10.08
N ARG A 156 2.85 -8.50 -9.12
CA ARG A 156 1.81 -9.51 -9.30
C ARG A 156 0.43 -8.86 -9.32
N VAL A 157 -0.25 -8.95 -10.46
CA VAL A 157 -1.60 -8.45 -10.65
C VAL A 157 -2.59 -9.59 -10.45
N LEU A 158 -3.43 -9.50 -9.41
CA LEU A 158 -4.50 -10.46 -9.17
C LEU A 158 -5.81 -9.89 -9.69
N CYS A 159 -6.42 -10.57 -10.66
CA CYS A 159 -7.65 -10.15 -11.30
C CYS A 159 -8.77 -11.20 -11.15
N PRO A 160 -10.05 -10.82 -11.25
CA PRO A 160 -11.14 -11.78 -11.25
C PRO A 160 -10.98 -12.81 -12.37
N PRO A 161 -11.32 -14.09 -12.13
CA PRO A 161 -11.12 -15.16 -13.10
C PRO A 161 -11.88 -14.93 -14.42
N THR A 162 -12.98 -14.17 -14.37
CA THR A 162 -13.83 -13.86 -15.53
C THR A 162 -13.18 -12.95 -16.58
N ASN A 163 -12.07 -12.26 -16.27
CA ASN A 163 -11.48 -11.28 -17.18
C ASN A 163 -9.95 -11.42 -17.34
N THR A 164 -9.41 -12.58 -17.03
CA THR A 164 -7.95 -12.80 -16.95
C THR A 164 -7.23 -12.55 -18.28
N ALA A 165 -7.83 -12.96 -19.41
CA ALA A 165 -7.23 -12.82 -20.74
C ALA A 165 -7.01 -11.35 -21.11
N THR A 166 -8.03 -10.51 -20.94
CA THR A 166 -7.96 -9.07 -21.20
C THR A 166 -6.95 -8.39 -20.30
N ILE A 167 -6.87 -8.77 -19.01
CA ILE A 167 -5.89 -8.17 -18.09
C ILE A 167 -4.47 -8.57 -18.47
N LYS A 168 -4.24 -9.83 -18.89
CA LYS A 168 -2.95 -10.24 -19.43
C LYS A 168 -2.56 -9.41 -20.65
N ALA A 169 -3.50 -9.16 -21.57
CA ALA A 169 -3.24 -8.31 -22.73
C ALA A 169 -2.88 -6.87 -22.34
N ILE A 170 -3.63 -6.25 -21.42
CA ILE A 170 -3.37 -4.88 -20.95
C ILE A 170 -1.97 -4.73 -20.34
N TYR A 171 -1.55 -5.70 -19.52
CA TYR A 171 -0.27 -5.63 -18.80
C TYR A 171 0.91 -6.23 -19.57
N SER A 172 0.67 -6.75 -20.78
CA SER A 172 1.72 -7.38 -21.61
C SER A 172 2.83 -6.40 -22.01
N CYS A 173 2.56 -5.10 -22.02
CA CYS A 173 3.53 -4.06 -22.32
C CYS A 173 4.56 -3.80 -21.21
N LEU A 174 4.34 -4.32 -20.00
CA LEU A 174 5.19 -4.06 -18.84
C LEU A 174 6.15 -5.24 -18.58
N PRO A 175 7.45 -4.98 -18.34
CA PRO A 175 8.38 -6.01 -17.93
C PRO A 175 8.09 -6.47 -16.48
N ASN A 176 8.52 -7.67 -16.08
CA ASN A 176 8.42 -8.15 -14.69
C ASN A 176 7.01 -8.14 -14.07
N VAL A 177 5.96 -8.21 -14.90
CA VAL A 177 4.57 -8.33 -14.46
C VAL A 177 4.06 -9.76 -14.65
N SER A 178 3.46 -10.30 -13.60
CA SER A 178 2.72 -11.56 -13.66
C SER A 178 1.25 -11.32 -13.35
N VAL A 179 0.36 -11.77 -14.24
CA VAL A 179 -1.10 -11.70 -14.04
C VAL A 179 -1.61 -13.06 -13.60
N GLN A 180 -2.26 -13.11 -12.45
CA GLN A 180 -2.84 -14.31 -11.86
C GLN A 180 -4.31 -14.09 -11.51
N GLU A 181 -5.03 -15.20 -11.40
CA GLU A 181 -6.41 -15.18 -10.96
C GLU A 181 -6.46 -14.96 -9.44
N LEU A 182 -7.28 -14.01 -9.02
CA LEU A 182 -7.67 -13.89 -7.63
C LEU A 182 -8.69 -14.98 -7.31
N ARG A 183 -8.27 -15.99 -6.56
CA ARG A 183 -9.17 -16.99 -5.99
C ARG A 183 -9.12 -16.90 -4.47
N LEU A 184 -10.30 -16.81 -3.84
CA LEU A 184 -10.41 -16.90 -2.39
C LEU A 184 -10.48 -18.38 -2.02
N SER A 185 -9.66 -18.81 -1.05
CA SER A 185 -9.76 -20.17 -0.52
C SER A 185 -11.14 -20.35 0.12
N GLN A 186 -11.81 -21.46 -0.21
CA GLN A 186 -13.11 -21.80 0.35
C GLN A 186 -13.07 -21.91 1.88
N ASP A 187 -11.94 -22.36 2.45
CA ASP A 187 -11.76 -22.45 3.90
C ASP A 187 -11.87 -21.10 4.61
N ASN A 188 -11.52 -20.02 3.90
CA ASN A 188 -11.56 -18.67 4.42
C ASN A 188 -12.93 -17.99 4.22
N LEU A 189 -13.83 -18.58 3.43
CA LEU A 189 -15.16 -18.05 3.09
C LEU A 189 -16.22 -18.53 4.08
N ASN A 190 -16.31 -17.84 5.23
CA ASN A 190 -17.44 -18.04 6.15
C ASN A 190 -18.59 -17.08 5.82
N THR A 191 -19.80 -17.39 6.31
CA THR A 191 -21.01 -16.59 6.06
C THR A 191 -20.82 -15.12 6.46
N LYS A 192 -20.21 -14.82 7.62
CA LYS A 192 -19.97 -13.45 8.07
C LYS A 192 -18.98 -12.70 7.15
N ARG A 193 -17.89 -13.34 6.73
CA ARG A 193 -16.88 -12.78 5.82
C ARG A 193 -17.46 -12.53 4.43
N MET A 194 -18.27 -13.44 3.91
CA MET A 194 -18.97 -13.23 2.63
C MET A 194 -19.98 -12.10 2.70
N LEU A 195 -20.79 -12.02 3.76
CA LEU A 195 -21.73 -10.91 3.97
C LEU A 195 -20.99 -9.57 4.09
N ASN A 196 -19.87 -9.53 4.81
CA ASN A 196 -19.03 -8.34 4.92
C ASN A 196 -18.40 -7.94 3.57
N LEU A 197 -17.90 -8.91 2.78
CA LEU A 197 -17.34 -8.65 1.45
C LEU A 197 -18.40 -8.10 0.47
N MET A 198 -19.65 -8.52 0.61
CA MET A 198 -20.77 -8.02 -0.19
C MET A 198 -21.36 -6.70 0.33
N VAL A 199 -20.80 -6.14 1.41
CA VAL A 199 -21.35 -4.96 2.11
C VAL A 199 -22.84 -5.18 2.46
N ALA A 200 -23.20 -6.42 2.79
CA ALA A 200 -24.58 -6.88 2.97
C ALA A 200 -24.80 -7.37 4.41
N SER A 201 -24.24 -6.64 5.38
CA SER A 201 -24.41 -6.96 6.80
C SER A 201 -25.88 -6.79 7.21
N PRO A 202 -26.49 -7.80 7.85
CA PRO A 202 -27.86 -7.69 8.37
C PRO A 202 -27.85 -6.70 9.53
N GLY A 203 -28.17 -5.44 9.24
CA GLY A 203 -28.20 -4.35 10.22
C GLY A 203 -28.07 -2.95 9.66
N GLN A 204 -27.63 -2.77 8.40
CA GLN A 204 -27.40 -1.42 7.86
C GLN A 204 -28.55 -0.87 7.02
N THR A 205 -29.32 -1.69 6.28
CA THR A 205 -30.44 -1.18 5.47
C THR A 205 -31.29 -2.33 4.93
N GLY A 206 -32.56 -2.38 5.32
CA GLY A 206 -33.60 -3.08 4.58
C GLY A 206 -33.56 -4.62 4.58
N ARG A 207 -34.69 -5.20 4.16
CA ARG A 207 -34.92 -6.63 4.01
C ARG A 207 -33.82 -7.24 3.15
N MET A 208 -33.17 -8.31 3.63
CA MET A 208 -32.12 -9.02 2.90
C MET A 208 -32.59 -9.38 1.47
N PRO A 209 -31.87 -8.95 0.42
CA PRO A 209 -32.21 -9.29 -0.96
C PRO A 209 -32.33 -10.80 -1.17
N LEU A 210 -33.26 -11.24 -2.02
CA LEU A 210 -33.53 -12.67 -2.22
C LEU A 210 -32.31 -13.46 -2.71
N TYR A 211 -31.41 -12.84 -3.48
CA TYR A 211 -30.17 -13.49 -3.92
C TYR A 211 -29.23 -13.83 -2.74
N LEU A 212 -29.25 -13.03 -1.68
CA LEU A 212 -28.43 -13.26 -0.48
C LEU A 212 -28.89 -14.50 0.29
N HIS A 213 -30.18 -14.85 0.23
CA HIS A 213 -30.67 -16.12 0.78
C HIS A 213 -30.06 -17.33 0.05
N THR A 214 -29.93 -17.25 -1.27
CA THR A 214 -29.27 -18.29 -2.09
C THR A 214 -27.79 -18.40 -1.72
N VAL A 215 -27.08 -17.27 -1.62
CA VAL A 215 -25.66 -17.26 -1.24
C VAL A 215 -25.46 -17.85 0.16
N VAL A 216 -26.27 -17.46 1.14
CA VAL A 216 -26.19 -18.01 2.51
C VAL A 216 -26.49 -19.51 2.52
N ARG A 217 -27.44 -20.00 1.73
CA ARG A 217 -27.71 -21.44 1.57
C ARG A 217 -26.49 -22.18 1.02
N VAL A 218 -25.92 -21.69 -0.08
CA VAL A 218 -24.73 -22.29 -0.70
C VAL A 218 -23.56 -22.34 0.30
N LEU A 219 -23.33 -21.25 1.04
CA LEU A 219 -22.26 -21.21 2.05
C LEU A 219 -22.50 -22.17 3.22
N ARG A 220 -23.76 -22.36 3.64
CA ARG A 220 -24.10 -23.37 4.66
C ARG A 220 -23.84 -24.77 4.14
N GLU A 221 -24.21 -25.05 2.89
CA GLU A 221 -23.99 -26.36 2.27
C GLU A 221 -22.50 -26.67 2.11
N LEU A 222 -21.69 -25.71 1.63
CA LEU A 222 -20.23 -25.82 1.58
C LEU A 222 -19.65 -26.13 2.97
N ARG A 223 -20.20 -25.52 4.04
CA ARG A 223 -19.75 -25.78 5.40
C ARG A 223 -20.12 -27.17 5.92
N ILE A 224 -21.32 -27.65 5.61
CA ILE A 224 -21.76 -29.02 5.97
C ILE A 224 -20.86 -30.05 5.27
N ARG A 225 -20.65 -29.89 3.96
CA ARG A 225 -19.79 -30.77 3.15
C ARG A 225 -18.36 -30.82 3.70
N ARG A 226 -17.80 -29.68 4.08
CA ARG A 226 -16.47 -29.59 4.71
C ARG A 226 -16.40 -30.35 6.04
N ASN A 227 -17.42 -30.23 6.89
CA ASN A 227 -17.45 -30.94 8.17
C ASN A 227 -17.58 -32.46 7.95
N SER A 228 -18.25 -32.91 6.88
CA SER A 228 -18.31 -34.33 6.50
C SER A 228 -17.05 -34.83 5.76
N GLU A 229 -16.37 -33.99 4.97
CA GLU A 229 -15.10 -34.31 4.29
C GLU A 229 -13.93 -34.40 5.29
N GLN A 230 -14.00 -33.68 6.41
CA GLN A 230 -13.06 -33.89 7.53
C GLN A 230 -13.15 -35.29 8.14
N GLU A 231 -14.26 -36.02 7.91
CA GLU A 231 -14.39 -37.43 8.27
C GLU A 231 -14.04 -38.39 7.13
N ARG A 232 -14.07 -37.96 5.84
CA ARG A 232 -13.75 -38.83 4.70
C ARG A 232 -13.18 -38.06 3.50
N HIS A 233 -11.90 -38.33 3.19
CA HIS A 233 -11.26 -38.03 1.91
C HIS A 233 -12.15 -38.44 0.72
N PHE A 234 -12.62 -37.49 -0.10
CA PHE A 234 -12.82 -37.72 -1.54
C PHE A 234 -12.98 -36.41 -2.34
N CYS A 235 -11.93 -36.04 -3.07
CA CYS A 235 -11.97 -35.04 -4.14
C CYS A 235 -12.74 -35.60 -5.37
N LEU A 236 -13.52 -34.75 -6.08
CA LEU A 236 -13.47 -34.59 -7.56
C LEU A 236 -14.68 -33.91 -8.25
N LEU A 237 -15.68 -33.33 -7.57
CA LEU A 237 -16.86 -32.76 -8.26
C LEU A 237 -17.17 -31.27 -8.05
N GLN A 238 -16.22 -30.46 -7.54
CA GLN A 238 -16.51 -29.06 -7.17
C GLN A 238 -16.00 -27.99 -8.16
N ALA A 239 -15.14 -28.35 -9.11
CA ALA A 239 -14.56 -27.38 -10.05
C ALA A 239 -15.56 -26.90 -11.14
N ALA A 240 -16.56 -27.71 -11.51
CA ALA A 240 -17.47 -27.41 -12.61
C ALA A 240 -18.65 -26.50 -12.23
N TRP A 241 -19.06 -26.47 -10.95
CA TRP A 241 -20.26 -25.73 -10.52
C TRP A 241 -20.00 -24.23 -10.28
N TRP A 242 -18.76 -23.87 -9.92
CA TRP A 242 -18.37 -22.48 -9.67
C TRP A 242 -18.21 -21.65 -10.95
N THR A 243 -17.85 -22.26 -12.07
CA THR A 243 -17.68 -21.57 -13.36
C THR A 243 -19.02 -21.06 -13.93
N LEU A 244 -20.14 -21.65 -13.52
CA LEU A 244 -21.48 -21.39 -14.08
C LEU A 244 -22.31 -20.35 -13.31
N HIS A 245 -21.79 -19.80 -12.20
CA HIS A 245 -22.59 -18.90 -11.33
C HIS A 245 -21.88 -17.63 -10.86
N GLN A 246 -20.74 -17.29 -11.47
CA GLN A 246 -19.95 -16.10 -11.13
C GLN A 246 -20.29 -14.88 -12.01
N GLU A 247 -21.55 -14.73 -12.41
CA GLU A 247 -22.02 -13.62 -13.26
C GLU A 247 -22.53 -12.40 -12.48
N ALA A 248 -22.51 -12.41 -11.15
CA ALA A 248 -22.95 -11.26 -10.36
C ALA A 248 -21.92 -10.86 -9.31
N SER A 249 -21.35 -9.67 -9.52
CA SER A 249 -20.83 -8.77 -8.50
C SER A 249 -19.65 -9.28 -7.67
N GLN A 250 -18.41 -9.06 -8.15
CA GLN A 250 -17.29 -8.55 -7.34
C GLN A 250 -16.24 -7.90 -8.27
N ARG A 251 -16.20 -6.56 -8.30
CA ARG A 251 -15.15 -5.75 -8.95
C ARG A 251 -14.16 -5.24 -7.90
N VAL A 252 -13.29 -6.11 -7.38
CA VAL A 252 -12.14 -5.68 -6.57
C VAL A 252 -10.89 -6.42 -7.04
N ARG A 253 -9.86 -5.65 -7.42
CA ARG A 253 -8.56 -6.13 -7.90
C ARG A 253 -7.54 -6.01 -6.77
N TRP A 254 -6.71 -7.03 -6.60
CA TRP A 254 -5.69 -7.09 -5.55
C TRP A 254 -4.33 -7.12 -6.25
N GLN A 255 -3.38 -6.27 -5.88
CA GLN A 255 -2.03 -6.29 -6.45
C GLN A 255 -1.03 -6.56 -5.34
N TRP A 256 -0.18 -7.58 -5.51
CA TRP A 256 0.88 -7.92 -4.57
C TRP A 256 2.23 -7.58 -5.22
N THR A 257 3.05 -6.78 -4.53
CA THR A 257 4.42 -6.47 -4.97
C THR A 257 5.39 -6.93 -3.88
N ARG A 258 6.30 -7.86 -4.22
CA ARG A 258 7.35 -8.36 -3.31
C ARG A 258 8.71 -7.89 -3.82
N ALA A 259 9.39 -7.05 -3.05
CA ALA A 259 10.81 -6.77 -3.25
C ALA A 259 11.64 -7.99 -2.79
N ILE A 260 12.55 -8.47 -3.64
CA ILE A 260 13.47 -9.57 -3.30
C ILE A 260 14.79 -8.95 -2.87
N GLY A 261 15.11 -9.03 -1.58
CA GLY A 261 16.44 -8.72 -1.08
C GLY A 261 17.40 -9.87 -1.41
N SER A 262 18.41 -9.60 -2.26
CA SER A 262 19.53 -10.51 -2.48
C SER A 262 20.50 -10.39 -1.30
N GLN A 263 20.53 -11.40 -0.42
CA GLN A 263 21.61 -11.56 0.55
C GLN A 263 22.79 -12.27 -0.13
N TYR A 264 23.92 -11.58 -0.21
CA TYR A 264 25.22 -12.17 -0.52
C TYR A 264 25.54 -13.25 0.52
N SER A 265 25.82 -14.47 0.06
CA SER A 265 26.56 -15.48 0.81
C SER A 265 27.95 -15.58 0.19
N SER A 266 28.93 -15.00 0.88
CA SER A 266 30.35 -15.26 0.66
C SER A 266 30.76 -16.31 1.69
N ALA A 267 30.99 -17.55 1.26
CA ALA A 267 31.65 -18.55 2.07
C ALA A 267 32.33 -19.62 1.20
N MET A 268 33.67 -19.60 1.28
CA MET A 268 34.60 -20.73 1.19
C MET A 268 34.78 -21.49 -0.13
N GLY A 269 36.02 -21.49 -0.61
CA GLY A 269 36.57 -22.42 -1.58
C GLY A 269 38.03 -22.06 -1.85
N SER A 270 38.92 -22.76 -1.16
CA SER A 270 40.38 -22.71 -1.17
C SER A 270 41.02 -22.75 -2.55
#